data_AF-A0A9R0W650-F1
#
_entry.id   AF-A0A9R0W650-F1
#
_cell.length_a   1.000
_cell.length_b   1.000
_cell.length_c   1.000
_cell.angle_alpha   90.00
_cell.angle_beta   90.00
_cell.angle_gamma   90.00
#
_symmetry.space_group_name_H-M   'P 1'
#
loop_
_entity.id
_entity.type
_entity.pdbx_description
1 polymer ?
#
loop_
_entity_poly.entity_id
_entity_poly.type
_entity_poly.pdbx_seq_one_letter_code
_entity_poly.pdbx_strand_id
1 'polypeptide(L)'
;MGLSAVGQCYNNSTYIRKGCQFLLSKQLRNGGWGESHLSSTTKAYTNLDGEKSHIVNTAWAMLALMKAGQLFFDVQAERNPSPLHKAARLIMSMQLGNGDFPQEEMIGSFLKNGPLCYMAYRNIFPIWALGEYHRLVLCTH
;
A
#
# COMPACT_ATOMS: atom_id res chain seq x y z
N MET A 1 -3.73 9.69 3.83
CA MET A 1 -5.09 10.28 3.83
C MET A 1 -5.15 11.67 4.48
N GLY A 2 -4.39 11.98 5.54
CA GLY A 2 -4.47 13.29 6.22
C GLY A 2 -4.22 14.51 5.34
N LEU A 3 -3.11 14.56 4.59
CA LEU A 3 -2.82 15.69 3.69
C LEU A 3 -3.83 15.81 2.53
N SER A 4 -4.26 14.68 1.96
CA SER A 4 -5.30 14.65 0.93
C SER A 4 -6.62 15.25 1.41
N ALA A 5 -6.97 15.08 2.69
CA ALA A 5 -8.21 15.61 3.25
C ALA A 5 -8.23 17.14 3.33
N VAL A 6 -7.06 17.80 3.37
CA VAL A 6 -6.93 19.26 3.34
C VAL A 6 -6.64 19.79 1.92
N GLY A 7 -6.95 19.01 0.89
CA GLY A 7 -6.82 19.41 -0.51
C GLY A 7 -5.39 19.35 -1.05
N GLN A 8 -4.42 18.82 -0.30
CA GLN A 8 -3.08 18.59 -0.81
C GLN A 8 -3.09 17.34 -1.70
N CYS A 9 -2.48 17.42 -2.87
CA CYS A 9 -2.32 16.32 -3.81
C CYS A 9 -0.91 16.29 -4.40
N TYR A 10 -0.63 15.28 -5.21
CA TYR A 10 0.65 15.11 -5.87
C TYR A 10 1.10 16.36 -6.64
N ASN A 11 0.17 17.08 -7.27
CA ASN A 11 0.48 18.25 -8.10
C ASN A 11 0.88 19.47 -7.26
N ASN A 12 0.22 19.71 -6.12
CA ASN A 12 0.39 20.94 -5.34
C ASN A 12 1.27 20.78 -4.09
N SER A 13 1.75 19.57 -3.77
CA SER A 13 2.46 19.29 -2.52
C SER A 13 3.76 18.53 -2.71
N THR A 14 4.89 19.16 -2.39
CA THR A 14 6.20 18.49 -2.38
C THR A 14 6.28 17.35 -1.36
N TYR A 15 5.57 17.48 -0.23
CA TYR A 15 5.52 16.45 0.82
C TYR A 15 4.80 15.19 0.34
N ILE A 16 3.68 15.34 -0.39
CA ILE A 16 2.99 14.20 -0.98
C ILE A 16 3.86 13.52 -2.03
N ARG A 17 4.55 14.29 -2.89
CA ARG A 17 5.48 13.72 -3.88
C ARG A 17 6.57 12.88 -3.21
N LYS A 18 7.21 13.40 -2.15
CA LYS A 18 8.21 12.66 -1.38
C LYS A 18 7.64 11.40 -0.73
N GLY A 19 6.43 11.46 -0.16
CA GLY A 19 5.76 10.31 0.42
C GLY A 19 5.45 9.22 -0.61
N CYS A 20 4.96 9.63 -1.80
CA CYS A 20 4.71 8.72 -2.92
C CYS A 20 6.00 8.07 -3.42
N GLN A 21 7.05 8.86 -3.63
CA GLN A 21 8.37 8.38 -4.06
C GLN A 21 8.95 7.39 -3.05
N PHE A 22 8.80 7.67 -1.75
CA PHE A 22 9.21 6.76 -0.70
C PHE A 22 8.48 5.41 -0.82
N LEU A 23 7.15 5.41 -0.94
CA LEU A 23 6.38 4.18 -1.13
C LEU A 23 6.84 3.41 -2.38
N LEU A 24 6.94 4.09 -3.53
CA LEU A 24 7.37 3.44 -4.78
C LEU A 24 8.79 2.86 -4.66
N SER A 25 9.70 3.52 -3.96
CA SER A 25 11.06 3.02 -3.72
C SER A 25 11.10 1.74 -2.87
N LYS A 26 10.01 1.42 -2.16
CA LYS A 26 9.87 0.25 -1.30
C LYS A 26 8.99 -0.86 -1.91
N GLN A 27 8.50 -0.68 -3.13
CA GLN A 27 7.76 -1.74 -3.80
C GLN A 27 8.69 -2.93 -4.09
N LEU A 28 8.28 -4.11 -3.68
CA LEU A 28 9.02 -5.34 -3.89
C LEU A 28 8.84 -5.85 -5.33
N ARG A 29 9.71 -6.77 -5.76
CA ARG A 29 9.74 -7.30 -7.15
C ARG A 29 8.42 -7.98 -7.55
N ASN A 30 7.76 -8.63 -6.58
CA ASN A 30 6.45 -9.27 -6.75
C ASN A 30 5.28 -8.27 -6.81
N GLY A 31 5.53 -6.97 -6.58
CA GLY A 31 4.53 -5.91 -6.64
C GLY A 31 3.94 -5.45 -5.31
N GLY A 32 4.28 -6.09 -4.20
CA GLY A 32 3.72 -5.75 -2.88
C GLY A 32 4.64 -4.89 -2.03
N TRP A 33 4.17 -4.63 -0.81
CA TRP A 33 4.91 -4.00 0.27
C TRP A 33 4.86 -4.89 1.50
N GLY A 34 5.95 -4.95 2.26
CA GLY A 34 6.04 -5.72 3.50
C GLY A 34 6.99 -5.02 4.45
N GLU A 35 6.48 -4.58 5.60
CA GLU A 35 7.25 -3.85 6.60
C GLU A 35 7.31 -4.72 7.85
N SER A 36 8.52 -4.92 8.36
CA SER A 36 8.75 -5.65 9.60
C SER A 36 8.41 -4.79 10.81
N HIS A 37 7.91 -5.43 11.87
CA HIS A 37 7.70 -4.81 13.18
C HIS A 37 8.97 -4.14 13.73
N LEU A 38 10.16 -4.61 13.34
CA LEU A 38 11.46 -4.01 13.68
C LEU A 38 11.53 -2.53 13.29
N SER A 39 10.83 -2.11 12.24
CA SER A 39 10.77 -0.71 11.80
C SER A 39 10.23 0.22 12.89
N SER A 40 9.35 -0.27 13.75
CA SER A 40 8.84 0.48 14.91
C SER A 40 9.94 0.76 15.95
N THR A 41 10.89 -0.18 16.10
CA THR A 41 11.99 -0.10 17.06
C THR A 41 13.16 0.69 16.49
N THR A 42 13.59 0.40 15.26
CA THR A 42 14.75 1.03 14.60
C THR A 42 14.45 2.42 14.05
N LYS A 43 13.17 2.80 13.93
CA LYS A 43 12.72 4.05 13.28
C LYS A 43 13.15 4.17 11.83
N ALA A 44 13.44 3.05 11.19
CA ALA A 44 13.81 2.96 9.79
C ALA A 44 13.02 1.84 9.13
N TYR A 45 12.53 2.10 7.92
CA TYR A 45 11.77 1.11 7.18
C TYR A 45 12.61 -0.13 6.90
N THR A 46 12.16 -1.25 7.45
CA THR A 46 12.81 -2.56 7.35
C THR A 46 11.83 -3.49 6.64
N ASN A 47 12.27 -4.08 5.53
CA ASN A 47 11.47 -5.08 4.83
C ASN A 47 11.18 -6.29 5.75
N LEU A 48 10.11 -7.01 5.48
CA LEU A 48 9.95 -8.36 6.01
C LEU A 48 11.08 -9.27 5.50
N ASP A 49 11.40 -10.28 6.30
CA ASP A 49 12.46 -11.22 5.95
C ASP A 49 12.14 -11.93 4.62
N GLY A 50 13.20 -12.22 3.85
CA GLY A 50 13.07 -12.76 2.50
C GLY A 50 12.37 -11.85 1.49
N GLU A 51 12.28 -10.54 1.74
CA GLU A 51 11.57 -9.57 0.88
C GLU A 51 10.11 -9.96 0.65
N LYS A 52 9.47 -10.53 1.67
CA LYS A 52 8.08 -10.95 1.61
C LYS A 52 7.14 -9.75 1.60
N SER A 53 6.11 -9.79 0.76
CA SER A 53 5.02 -8.82 0.82
C SER A 53 4.00 -9.19 1.88
N HIS A 54 3.35 -8.17 2.41
CA HIS A 54 2.23 -8.31 3.31
C HIS A 54 0.99 -7.69 2.68
N ILE A 55 -0.13 -8.41 2.68
CA ILE A 55 -1.37 -8.01 2.05
C ILE A 55 -1.91 -6.67 2.55
N VAL A 56 -1.87 -6.42 3.86
CA VAL A 56 -2.39 -5.18 4.46
C VAL A 56 -1.47 -4.01 4.14
N ASN A 57 -0.15 -4.18 4.23
CA ASN A 57 0.80 -3.12 3.86
C ASN A 57 0.72 -2.79 2.37
N THR A 58 0.52 -3.82 1.54
CA THR A 58 0.28 -3.66 0.09
C THR A 58 -1.00 -2.86 -0.15
N ALA A 59 -2.10 -3.21 0.52
CA ALA A 59 -3.36 -2.50 0.42
C ALA A 59 -3.26 -1.03 0.89
N TRP A 60 -2.55 -0.77 1.99
CA TRP A 60 -2.30 0.59 2.47
C TRP A 60 -1.47 1.43 1.49
N ALA A 61 -0.41 0.86 0.94
CA ALA A 61 0.40 1.53 -0.08
C ALA A 61 -0.44 1.87 -1.31
N MET A 62 -1.25 0.93 -1.81
CA MET A 62 -2.19 1.17 -2.92
C MET A 62 -3.14 2.34 -2.62
N LEU A 63 -3.82 2.30 -1.46
CA LEU A 63 -4.76 3.34 -1.05
C LEU A 63 -4.07 4.70 -0.91
N ALA A 64 -2.85 4.74 -0.35
CA ALA A 64 -2.08 5.96 -0.19
C ALA A 64 -1.71 6.59 -1.55
N LEU A 65 -1.19 5.80 -2.49
CA LEU A 65 -0.82 6.25 -3.84
C LEU A 65 -2.07 6.77 -4.59
N MET A 66 -3.18 6.03 -4.56
CA MET A 66 -4.42 6.46 -5.20
C MET A 66 -5.00 7.75 -4.57
N LYS A 67 -5.05 7.84 -3.23
CA LYS A 67 -5.59 9.03 -2.52
C LYS A 67 -4.67 10.24 -2.58
N ALA A 68 -3.38 10.06 -2.80
CA ALA A 68 -2.45 11.17 -3.06
C ALA A 68 -2.78 11.94 -4.35
N GLY A 69 -3.75 11.46 -5.15
CA GLY A 69 -3.99 11.97 -6.48
C GLY A 69 -2.88 11.55 -7.44
N GLN A 70 -2.03 10.61 -7.02
CA GLN A 70 -1.06 9.96 -7.90
C GLN A 70 -1.79 8.91 -8.73
N LEU A 71 -2.71 9.39 -9.57
CA LEU A 71 -3.06 8.68 -10.77
C LEU A 71 -2.07 9.02 -11.90
N PHE A 72 -1.43 10.19 -11.88
CA PHE A 72 -0.72 10.72 -13.05
C PHE A 72 0.54 11.50 -12.64
N PHE A 73 1.58 11.42 -13.46
CA PHE A 73 2.85 12.18 -13.45
C PHE A 73 3.99 11.61 -12.60
N ASP A 74 4.97 11.01 -13.28
CA ASP A 74 6.35 11.43 -13.04
C ASP A 74 6.68 12.55 -14.05
N VAL A 75 7.58 13.41 -13.65
CA VAL A 75 8.05 14.58 -14.40
C VAL A 75 8.31 14.17 -15.86
N GLN A 76 7.52 14.72 -16.79
CA GLN A 76 7.61 14.53 -18.26
C GLN A 76 7.12 13.21 -18.90
N ALA A 77 6.57 12.21 -18.19
CA ALA A 77 6.19 10.94 -18.83
C ALA A 77 4.87 10.34 -18.33
N GLU A 78 4.27 9.56 -19.22
CA GLU A 78 2.95 8.94 -19.21
C GLU A 78 2.48 8.33 -17.89
N ARG A 79 1.14 8.30 -17.74
CA ARG A 79 0.40 7.61 -16.68
C ARG A 79 0.92 6.16 -16.56
N ASN A 80 1.67 5.81 -15.52
CA ASN A 80 2.16 4.43 -15.34
C ASN A 80 1.41 3.71 -14.21
N PRO A 81 0.28 3.05 -14.48
CA PRO A 81 -0.46 2.27 -13.49
C PRO A 81 0.23 0.95 -13.12
N SER A 82 1.39 0.62 -13.71
CA SER A 82 2.10 -0.66 -13.49
C SER A 82 2.34 -1.02 -12.02
N PRO A 83 2.77 -0.10 -11.12
CA PRO A 83 2.91 -0.39 -9.70
C PRO A 83 1.59 -0.89 -9.08
N LEU A 84 0.47 -0.23 -9.38
CA LEU A 84 -0.84 -0.60 -8.87
C LEU A 84 -1.37 -1.90 -9.51
N HIS A 85 -1.11 -2.13 -10.81
CA HIS A 85 -1.44 -3.39 -11.47
C HIS A 85 -0.72 -4.59 -10.84
N LYS A 86 0.58 -4.45 -10.56
CA LYS A 86 1.36 -5.50 -9.89
C LYS A 86 0.82 -5.78 -8.49
N ALA A 87 0.53 -4.73 -7.72
CA ALA A 87 -0.03 -4.85 -6.38
C ALA A 87 -1.43 -5.49 -6.39
N ALA A 88 -2.32 -5.08 -7.29
CA ALA A 88 -3.66 -5.65 -7.44
C ALA A 88 -3.60 -7.13 -7.81
N ARG A 89 -2.74 -7.51 -8.78
CA ARG A 89 -2.53 -8.92 -9.13
C ARG A 89 -2.02 -9.74 -7.95
N LEU A 90 -1.07 -9.19 -7.18
CA LEU A 90 -0.55 -9.86 -6.00
C LEU A 90 -1.67 -10.08 -4.97
N ILE A 91 -2.45 -9.05 -4.63
CA ILE A 91 -3.58 -9.18 -3.71
C ILE A 91 -4.56 -10.26 -4.22
N MET A 92 -4.98 -10.19 -5.47
CA MET A 92 -5.90 -11.18 -6.04
C MET A 92 -5.34 -12.61 -5.99
N SER A 93 -4.02 -12.79 -6.21
CA SER A 93 -3.37 -14.10 -6.15
C SER A 93 -3.29 -14.69 -4.74
N MET A 94 -3.41 -13.87 -3.70
CA MET A 94 -3.40 -14.30 -2.30
C MET A 94 -4.80 -14.61 -1.77
N GLN A 95 -5.86 -14.36 -2.53
CA GLN A 95 -7.22 -14.67 -2.12
C GLN A 95 -7.43 -16.19 -2.08
N LEU A 96 -7.97 -16.70 -0.97
CA LEU A 96 -8.30 -18.11 -0.81
C LEU A 96 -9.59 -18.47 -1.57
N GLY A 97 -9.81 -19.76 -1.81
CA GLY A 97 -10.99 -20.22 -2.56
C GLY A 97 -12.35 -19.89 -1.91
N ASN A 98 -12.36 -19.57 -0.62
CA ASN A 98 -13.55 -19.12 0.11
C ASN A 98 -13.71 -17.58 0.14
N GLY A 99 -12.81 -16.84 -0.51
CA GLY A 99 -12.80 -15.38 -0.55
C GLY A 99 -12.08 -14.69 0.61
N ASP A 100 -11.64 -15.41 1.65
CA ASP A 100 -10.80 -14.87 2.75
C ASP A 100 -9.35 -14.68 2.26
N PHE A 101 -8.57 -13.99 3.07
CA PHE A 101 -7.13 -13.83 2.87
C PHE A 101 -6.34 -14.54 3.97
N PRO A 102 -5.12 -15.04 3.68
CA PRO A 102 -4.31 -15.74 4.67
C PRO A 102 -3.95 -14.81 5.83
N GLN A 103 -3.87 -15.39 7.03
CA GLN A 103 -3.29 -14.70 8.18
C GLN A 103 -1.78 -14.62 8.00
N GLU A 104 -1.27 -13.39 7.97
CA GLU A 104 0.16 -13.09 7.87
C GLU A 104 0.71 -12.60 9.21
N GLU A 105 1.97 -12.15 9.20
CA GLU A 105 2.66 -11.61 10.36
C GLU A 105 1.94 -10.39 10.95
N MET A 106 2.27 -10.06 12.19
CA MET A 106 1.50 -9.12 12.98
C MET A 106 1.96 -7.68 12.72
N ILE A 107 1.07 -6.83 12.19
CA ILE A 107 1.41 -5.46 11.74
C ILE A 107 1.07 -4.38 12.79
N GLY A 108 0.18 -4.67 13.75
CA GLY A 108 -0.14 -3.67 14.77
C GLY A 108 1.03 -3.49 15.74
N SER A 109 1.30 -2.26 16.16
CA SER A 109 2.28 -1.97 17.22
C SER A 109 1.58 -1.13 18.28
N PHE A 110 1.51 -1.64 19.52
CA PHE A 110 1.04 -0.87 20.66
C PHE A 110 2.24 -0.39 21.48
N LEU A 111 2.37 0.93 21.66
CA LEU A 111 3.31 1.56 22.59
C LEU A 111 4.74 0.97 22.56
N LYS A 112 5.27 0.67 21.36
CA LYS A 112 6.62 0.13 21.10
C LYS A 112 6.91 -1.26 21.68
N ASN A 113 5.98 -1.90 22.41
CA ASN A 113 6.31 -3.05 23.27
C ASN A 113 5.52 -4.33 22.99
N GLY A 114 4.56 -4.31 22.06
CA GLY A 114 3.82 -5.53 21.72
C GLY A 114 3.17 -5.44 20.35
N PRO A 115 3.28 -6.49 19.52
CA PRO A 115 2.54 -6.52 18.30
C PRO A 115 1.03 -6.63 18.62
N LEU A 116 0.15 -6.10 17.78
CA LEU A 116 -1.31 -6.19 17.88
C LEU A 116 -1.86 -6.89 16.63
N CYS A 117 -2.71 -7.90 16.83
CA CYS A 117 -3.29 -8.65 15.73
C CYS A 117 -4.68 -8.12 15.39
N TYR A 118 -4.75 -7.23 14.39
CA TYR A 118 -6.01 -6.77 13.84
C TYR A 118 -6.54 -7.77 12.80
N MET A 119 -7.20 -8.83 13.27
CA MET A 119 -7.64 -9.95 12.42
C MET A 119 -8.48 -9.52 11.22
N ALA A 120 -9.33 -8.51 11.38
CA ALA A 120 -10.20 -8.04 10.31
C ALA A 120 -9.45 -7.30 9.17
N TYR A 121 -8.22 -6.82 9.40
CA TYR A 121 -7.49 -5.99 8.44
C TYR A 121 -7.17 -6.73 7.15
N ARG A 122 -6.89 -8.04 7.24
CA ARG A 122 -6.61 -8.88 6.07
C ARG A 122 -7.78 -8.95 5.09
N ASN A 123 -9.00 -8.65 5.53
CA ASN A 123 -10.18 -8.62 4.67
C ASN A 123 -10.58 -7.19 4.30
N ILE A 124 -10.65 -6.29 5.29
CA ILE A 124 -11.13 -4.92 5.08
C ILE A 124 -10.26 -4.16 4.08
N PHE A 125 -8.94 -4.14 4.28
CA PHE A 125 -8.06 -3.30 3.47
C PHE A 125 -7.88 -3.81 2.04
N PRO A 126 -7.69 -5.13 1.81
CA PRO A 126 -7.55 -5.64 0.45
C PRO A 126 -8.81 -5.42 -0.39
N ILE A 127 -9.99 -5.65 0.17
CA ILE A 127 -11.27 -5.37 -0.50
C ILE A 127 -11.39 -3.88 -0.82
N TRP A 128 -11.08 -3.00 0.13
CA TRP A 128 -11.13 -1.56 -0.08
C TRP A 128 -10.13 -1.09 -1.16
N ALA A 129 -8.89 -1.57 -1.11
CA ALA A 129 -7.86 -1.23 -2.07
C ALA A 129 -8.23 -1.68 -3.49
N LEU A 130 -8.74 -2.91 -3.66
CA LEU A 130 -9.20 -3.42 -4.96
C LEU A 130 -10.42 -2.64 -5.48
N GLY A 131 -11.37 -2.28 -4.61
CA GLY A 131 -12.53 -1.48 -4.99
C GLY A 131 -12.15 -0.07 -5.49
N GLU A 132 -11.26 0.61 -4.77
CA GLU A 132 -10.74 1.92 -5.20
C GLU A 132 -9.90 1.80 -6.47
N TYR A 133 -9.09 0.76 -6.59
CA TYR A 133 -8.30 0.47 -7.80
C TYR A 133 -9.19 0.27 -9.02
N HIS A 134 -10.25 -0.54 -8.90
CA HIS A 134 -11.23 -0.73 -9.97
C HIS A 134 -11.84 0.62 -10.40
N ARG A 135 -12.33 1.41 -9.43
CA ARG A 135 -12.97 2.71 -9.70
C ARG A 135 -12.04 3.73 -10.34
N LEU A 136 -10.80 3.84 -9.85
CA LEU A 136 -9.88 4.92 -10.21
C LEU A 136 -8.96 4.58 -11.39
N VAL A 137 -8.58 3.31 -11.54
CA VAL A 137 -7.58 2.88 -12.52
C VAL A 137 -8.20 2.14 -13.71
N LEU A 138 -9.24 1.33 -13.49
CA LEU A 138 -9.86 0.53 -14.55
C LEU A 138 -11.07 1.21 -15.19
N CYS A 139 -11.87 1.95 -14.43
CA CYS A 139 -13.11 2.58 -14.91
C CYS A 139 -12.99 4.06 -15.30
N THR A 140 -11.79 4.63 -15.33
CA THR A 140 -11.59 6.01 -15.79
C THR A 140 -11.66 6.08 -17.32
N HIS A 141 -12.87 6.36 -17.84
CA HIS A 141 -13.13 6.78 -19.22
C HIS A 141 -12.81 8.27 -19.43
#